data_AF-A0AAU0VYA2-F1
#
_entry.id   AF-A0AAU0VYA2-F1
#
_cell.length_a   1.000
_cell.length_b   1.000
_cell.length_c   1.000
_cell.angle_alpha   90.00
_cell.angle_beta   90.00
_cell.angle_gamma   90.00
#
_symmetry.space_group_name_H-M   'P 1'
#
loop_
_entity.id
_entity.type
_entity.pdbx_description
1 polymer ?
#
loop_
_entity_poly.entity_id
_entity_poly.type
_entity_poly.pdbx_seq_one_letter_code
_entity_poly.pdbx_strand_id
1 'polypeptide(L)'
;MQERQWIAARRSELDALAEELAKQLQEVQAERDELAIAERVLNRLAEQVRADAGAVAPVSVKVAGRAVLLIPHRSDAADEGTLPGDYRKILAIVREADGPVQVRAVGERPRKRRPAPASCSGPPPGSPPTASSSNAY
;
A
#
# COMPACT_ATOMS: atom_id res chain seq x y z
N MET A 1 70.63 -36.05 4.44
CA MET A 1 70.35 -35.37 3.15
C MET A 1 68.85 -35.32 2.86
N GLN A 2 68.13 -36.44 2.90
CA GLN A 2 66.68 -36.52 2.61
C GLN A 2 65.80 -35.63 3.53
N GLU A 3 66.07 -35.58 4.83
CA GLU A 3 65.30 -34.71 5.76
C GLU A 3 65.37 -33.23 5.38
N ARG A 4 66.54 -32.74 4.96
CA ARG A 4 66.70 -31.35 4.50
C ARG A 4 65.92 -31.08 3.23
N GLN A 5 65.85 -32.07 2.33
CA GLN A 5 65.06 -31.96 1.10
C GLN A 5 63.56 -31.94 1.41
N TRP A 6 63.10 -32.76 2.36
CA TRP A 6 61.70 -32.74 2.82
C TRP A 6 61.33 -31.40 3.48
N ILE A 7 62.19 -30.87 4.36
CA ILE A 7 61.99 -29.55 4.97
C ILE A 7 61.91 -28.45 3.90
N ALA A 8 62.79 -28.49 2.89
CA ALA A 8 62.77 -27.52 1.80
C ALA A 8 61.47 -27.59 0.98
N ALA A 9 61.02 -28.80 0.62
CA ALA A 9 59.77 -29.00 -0.09
C ALA A 9 58.57 -28.46 0.72
N ARG A 10 58.50 -28.79 2.01
CA ARG A 10 57.41 -28.33 2.87
C ARG A 10 57.38 -26.80 3.03
N ARG A 11 58.55 -26.15 3.05
CA ARG A 11 58.62 -24.68 3.07
C ARG A 11 58.10 -24.08 1.77
N SER A 12 58.50 -24.61 0.61
CA SER A 12 57.97 -24.11 -0.67
C SER A 12 56.46 -24.28 -0.81
N GLU A 13 55.88 -25.35 -0.26
CA GLU A 13 54.42 -25.53 -0.20
C GLU A 13 53.75 -24.45 0.66
N LEU A 14 54.32 -24.15 1.82
CA LEU A 14 53.79 -23.12 2.71
C LEU A 14 53.94 -21.71 2.11
N ASP A 15 55.06 -21.44 1.44
CA ASP A 15 55.30 -20.17 0.75
C ASP A 15 54.27 -19.97 -0.38
N ALA A 16 53.98 -21.02 -1.16
CA ALA A 16 52.95 -20.97 -2.20
C ALA A 16 51.54 -20.71 -1.63
N LEU A 17 51.19 -21.34 -0.50
CA LEU A 17 49.92 -21.08 0.19
C LEU A 17 49.87 -19.65 0.75
N ALA A 18 50.97 -19.14 1.27
CA ALA A 18 51.07 -17.78 1.77
C ALA A 18 50.87 -16.75 0.65
N GLU A 19 51.46 -17.00 -0.53
CA GLU A 19 51.24 -16.15 -1.72
C GLU A 19 49.77 -16.17 -2.16
N GLU A 20 49.11 -17.32 -2.15
CA GLU A 20 47.71 -17.42 -2.55
C GLU A 20 46.78 -16.69 -1.57
N LEU A 21 47.00 -16.86 -0.26
CA LEU A 21 46.25 -16.11 0.75
C LEU A 21 46.49 -14.60 0.66
N ALA A 22 47.70 -14.17 0.30
CA ALA A 22 48.00 -12.76 0.10
C ALA A 22 47.18 -12.17 -1.07
N LYS A 23 46.99 -12.91 -2.16
CA LYS A 23 46.11 -12.49 -3.26
C LYS A 23 44.66 -12.37 -2.82
N GLN A 24 44.14 -13.37 -2.10
CA GLN A 24 42.75 -13.34 -1.60
C GLN A 24 42.52 -12.15 -0.65
N LEU A 25 43.50 -11.85 0.22
CA LEU A 25 43.41 -10.67 1.08
C LEU A 25 43.41 -9.37 0.28
N GLN A 26 44.17 -9.30 -0.80
CA GLN A 26 44.19 -8.13 -1.68
C GLN A 26 42.84 -7.95 -2.39
N GLU A 27 42.21 -9.02 -2.86
CA GLU A 27 40.86 -8.99 -3.44
C GLU A 27 39.81 -8.52 -2.43
N VAL A 28 39.80 -9.12 -1.23
CA VAL A 28 38.90 -8.71 -0.15
C VAL A 28 39.12 -7.24 0.23
N GLN A 29 40.37 -6.76 0.23
CA GLN A 29 40.64 -5.36 0.51
C GLN A 29 40.09 -4.44 -0.59
N ALA A 30 40.24 -4.82 -1.86
CA ALA A 30 39.67 -4.07 -2.98
C ALA A 30 38.14 -3.98 -2.88
N GLU A 31 37.46 -5.10 -2.58
CA GLU A 31 36.01 -5.11 -2.37
C GLU A 31 35.60 -4.20 -1.20
N ARG A 32 36.36 -4.19 -0.10
CA ARG A 32 36.07 -3.30 1.04
C ARG A 32 36.21 -1.84 0.66
N ASP A 33 37.19 -1.49 -0.17
CA ASP A 33 37.38 -0.13 -0.66
C ASP A 33 36.22 0.29 -1.58
N GLU A 34 35.73 -0.60 -2.44
CA GLU A 34 34.54 -0.37 -3.27
C GLU A 34 33.28 -0.17 -2.40
N LEU A 35 33.09 -1.02 -1.38
CA LEU A 35 31.98 -0.89 -0.44
C LEU A 35 32.05 0.43 0.34
N ALA A 36 33.24 0.87 0.76
CA ALA A 36 33.41 2.16 1.42
C ALA A 36 33.03 3.34 0.51
N ILE A 37 33.29 3.23 -0.80
CA ILE A 37 32.83 4.22 -1.78
C ILE A 37 31.31 4.18 -1.89
N ALA A 38 30.72 2.99 -2.01
CA ALA A 38 29.26 2.83 -2.10
C ALA A 38 28.55 3.41 -0.88
N GLU A 39 29.05 3.16 0.33
CA GLU A 39 28.51 3.71 1.58
C GLU A 39 28.55 5.25 1.58
N ARG A 40 29.66 5.85 1.16
CA ARG A 40 29.78 7.32 1.06
C ARG A 40 28.78 7.90 0.08
N VAL A 41 28.56 7.24 -1.07
CA VAL A 41 27.58 7.66 -2.08
C VAL A 41 26.16 7.59 -1.49
N LEU A 42 25.82 6.49 -0.82
CA LEU A 42 24.51 6.32 -0.19
C LEU A 42 24.25 7.38 0.90
N ASN A 43 25.25 7.66 1.75
CA ASN A 43 25.15 8.70 2.76
C ASN A 43 24.92 10.08 2.13
N ARG A 44 25.62 10.39 1.05
CA ARG A 44 25.41 11.65 0.31
C ARG A 44 24.00 11.74 -0.28
N LEU A 45 23.49 10.65 -0.86
CA LEU A 45 22.14 10.60 -1.40
C LEU A 45 21.08 10.76 -0.31
N ALA A 46 21.28 10.13 0.84
CA ALA A 46 20.37 10.27 1.98
C ALA A 46 20.30 11.72 2.48
N GLU A 47 21.42 12.42 2.56
CA GLU A 47 21.45 13.84 2.93
C GLU A 47 20.79 14.73 1.87
N GLN A 48 20.96 14.44 0.58
CA GLN A 48 20.24 15.15 -0.50
C GLN A 48 18.72 14.99 -0.37
N VAL A 49 18.24 13.77 -0.16
CA VAL A 49 16.81 13.49 0.02
C VAL A 49 16.24 14.22 1.24
N ARG A 50 16.99 14.28 2.35
CA ARG A 50 16.59 15.06 3.54
C ARG A 50 16.54 16.56 3.27
N ALA A 51 17.53 17.09 2.54
CA ALA A 51 17.56 18.49 2.16
C ALA A 51 16.36 18.85 1.25
N ASP A 52 16.05 18.00 0.27
CA ASP A 52 14.90 18.17 -0.63
C ASP A 52 13.58 18.09 0.13
N ALA A 53 13.44 17.16 1.09
CA ALA A 53 12.26 17.05 1.94
C ALA A 53 12.10 18.25 2.90
N GLY A 54 13.21 18.83 3.38
CA GLY A 54 13.21 20.02 4.23
C GLY A 54 12.97 21.32 3.48
N ALA A 55 13.29 21.37 2.18
CA ALA A 55 13.14 22.56 1.35
C ALA A 55 11.71 22.76 0.82
N VAL A 56 10.88 21.71 0.78
CA VAL A 56 9.54 21.78 0.18
C VAL A 56 8.47 21.48 1.24
N ALA A 57 7.95 22.53 1.89
CA ALA A 57 6.71 22.41 2.63
C ALA A 57 5.57 22.02 1.66
N PRO A 58 4.70 21.07 2.01
CA PRO A 58 3.64 20.64 1.12
C PRO A 58 2.69 21.81 0.85
N VAL A 59 2.67 22.27 -0.40
CA VAL A 59 1.88 23.44 -0.81
C VAL A 59 0.39 23.09 -0.67
N SER A 60 -0.30 23.77 0.24
CA SER A 60 -1.75 23.62 0.42
C SER A 60 -2.52 24.72 -0.30
N VAL A 61 -3.61 24.36 -0.96
CA VAL A 61 -4.60 25.28 -1.53
C VAL A 61 -5.94 25.13 -0.79
N LYS A 62 -6.80 26.15 -0.79
CA LYS A 62 -8.15 26.07 -0.21
C LYS A 62 -9.17 25.66 -1.28
N VAL A 63 -9.91 24.59 -1.04
CA VAL A 63 -11.08 24.17 -1.83
C VAL A 63 -12.31 24.20 -0.93
N ALA A 64 -13.32 25.02 -1.26
CA ALA A 64 -14.53 25.20 -0.46
C ALA A 64 -14.26 25.48 1.04
N GLY A 65 -13.23 26.28 1.35
CA GLY A 65 -12.83 26.62 2.72
C GLY A 65 -11.98 25.58 3.44
N ARG A 66 -11.76 24.39 2.86
CA ARG A 66 -10.90 23.34 3.39
C ARG A 66 -9.51 23.39 2.77
N ALA A 67 -8.47 23.39 3.60
CA ALA A 67 -7.10 23.27 3.11
C ALA A 67 -6.85 21.84 2.61
N VAL A 68 -6.35 21.73 1.38
CA VAL A 68 -5.98 20.47 0.71
C VAL A 68 -4.59 20.64 0.10
N LEU A 69 -3.78 19.58 0.11
CA LEU A 69 -2.46 19.63 -0.51
C LEU A 69 -2.59 19.62 -2.04
N LEU A 70 -1.80 20.46 -2.72
CA LEU A 70 -1.75 20.55 -4.18
C LEU A 70 -1.26 19.25 -4.81
N ILE A 71 -0.33 18.57 -4.14
CA ILE A 71 0.14 17.23 -4.47
C ILE A 71 -0.43 16.28 -3.41
N PRO A 72 -1.25 15.28 -3.79
CA PRO A 72 -1.74 14.28 -2.85
C PRO A 72 -0.59 13.58 -2.14
N HIS A 73 -0.60 13.60 -0.81
CA HIS A 73 0.42 12.96 0.00
C HIS A 73 0.40 11.44 -0.23
N ARG A 74 1.46 10.88 -0.83
CA ARG A 74 1.68 9.44 -0.91
C ARG A 74 2.50 9.02 0.31
N SER A 75 1.88 8.37 1.29
CA SER A 75 2.62 7.70 2.37
C SER A 75 3.15 6.36 1.86
N ASP A 76 4.35 5.96 2.29
CA ASP A 76 5.09 4.81 1.73
C ASP A 76 4.36 3.46 1.83
N ALA A 77 3.38 3.32 2.71
CA ALA A 77 2.34 2.31 2.60
C ALA A 77 1.12 2.78 3.41
N ALA A 78 -0.01 3.00 2.76
CA ALA A 78 -1.26 3.13 3.51
C ALA A 78 -1.66 1.73 3.98
N ASP A 79 -1.58 1.46 5.28
CA ASP A 79 -2.18 0.26 5.87
C ASP A 79 -3.67 0.23 5.49
N GLU A 80 -4.13 -0.89 4.93
CA GLU A 80 -5.54 -1.08 4.54
C GLU A 80 -6.46 -0.83 5.74
N GLY A 81 -6.00 -1.09 6.97
CA GLY A 81 -6.69 -0.80 8.23
C GLY A 81 -6.99 0.69 8.49
N THR A 82 -6.21 1.60 7.91
CA THR A 82 -6.38 3.06 8.02
C THR A 82 -7.45 3.62 7.07
N LEU A 83 -7.86 2.84 6.08
CA LEU A 83 -8.88 3.27 5.14
C LEU A 83 -10.26 3.38 5.81
N PRO A 84 -11.07 4.39 5.44
CA PRO A 84 -12.46 4.46 5.92
C PRO A 84 -13.20 3.16 5.60
N GLY A 85 -14.11 2.75 6.49
CA GLY A 85 -14.68 1.40 6.48
C GLY A 85 -15.34 0.99 5.17
N ASP A 86 -15.85 1.94 4.40
CA ASP A 86 -16.48 1.63 3.11
C ASP A 86 -15.45 1.30 2.03
N TYR A 87 -14.26 1.92 2.04
CA TYR A 87 -13.18 1.58 1.10
C TYR A 87 -12.60 0.18 1.39
N ARG A 88 -12.46 -0.20 2.67
CA ARG A 88 -12.05 -1.57 3.05
C ARG A 88 -13.02 -2.64 2.56
N LYS A 89 -14.33 -2.38 2.66
CA LYS A 89 -15.36 -3.31 2.16
C LYS A 89 -15.26 -3.50 0.65
N ILE A 90 -14.98 -2.43 -0.09
CA ILE A 90 -14.80 -2.49 -1.55
C ILE A 90 -13.59 -3.36 -1.90
N LEU A 91 -12.45 -3.15 -1.22
CA LEU A 91 -11.25 -3.96 -1.45
C LEU A 91 -11.47 -5.44 -1.12
N ALA A 92 -12.21 -5.74 -0.05
CA ALA A 92 -12.59 -7.11 0.29
C ALA A 92 -13.42 -7.78 -0.83
N ILE A 93 -14.39 -7.05 -1.42
CA ILE A 93 -15.19 -7.56 -2.54
C ILE A 93 -14.32 -7.81 -3.79
N VAL A 94 -13.38 -6.90 -4.08
CA VAL A 94 -12.47 -7.06 -5.23
C VAL A 94 -11.53 -8.25 -5.04
N ARG A 95 -11.06 -8.48 -3.82
CA ARG A 95 -10.21 -9.63 -3.47
C ARG A 95 -10.98 -10.95 -3.53
N GLU A 96 -12.25 -10.95 -3.12
CA GLU A 96 -13.15 -12.12 -3.19
C GLU A 96 -13.49 -12.49 -4.64
N ALA A 97 -13.56 -11.51 -5.54
CA ALA A 97 -13.94 -11.72 -6.93
C ALA A 97 -12.81 -12.26 -7.84
N ASP A 98 -11.55 -12.18 -7.40
CA ASP A 98 -10.36 -12.69 -8.11
C ASP A 98 -10.32 -12.33 -9.62
N GLY A 99 -10.77 -11.12 -9.96
CA GLY A 99 -10.94 -10.68 -11.35
C GLY A 99 -11.65 -9.32 -11.47
N PRO A 100 -11.89 -8.81 -12.69
CA PRO A 100 -12.53 -7.52 -12.91
C PRO A 100 -13.93 -7.44 -12.30
N VAL A 101 -14.16 -6.47 -11.40
CA VAL A 101 -15.45 -6.28 -10.71
C VAL A 101 -16.27 -5.17 -11.35
N GLN A 102 -17.55 -5.45 -11.61
CA GLN A 102 -18.49 -4.44 -12.09
C GLN A 102 -18.96 -3.55 -10.94
N VAL A 103 -18.98 -2.23 -11.16
CA VAL A 103 -19.32 -1.21 -10.14
C VAL A 103 -20.66 -1.49 -9.44
N ARG A 104 -21.67 -1.99 -10.18
CA ARG A 104 -22.98 -2.37 -9.61
C ARG A 104 -22.88 -3.48 -8.55
N ALA A 105 -22.00 -4.47 -8.74
CA ALA A 105 -21.84 -5.60 -7.83
C ALA A 105 -21.27 -5.18 -6.47
N VAL A 106 -20.48 -4.11 -6.44
CA VAL A 106 -19.92 -3.54 -5.20
C VAL A 106 -21.01 -2.88 -4.33
N GLY A 107 -22.05 -2.32 -4.95
CA GLY A 107 -23.15 -1.61 -4.26
C GLY A 107 -24.32 -2.49 -3.80
N GLU A 108 -24.38 -3.76 -4.23
CA GLU A 108 -25.56 -4.63 -4.05
C GLU A 108 -25.54 -5.50 -2.78
N ARG A 109 -24.46 -5.48 -1.98
CA ARG A 109 -24.48 -6.20 -0.68
C ARG A 109 -25.54 -5.54 0.21
N PRO A 110 -26.65 -6.23 0.53
CA PRO A 110 -27.88 -5.56 0.92
C PRO A 110 -27.70 -4.86 2.27
N ARG A 111 -27.93 -3.54 2.32
CA ARG A 111 -28.42 -2.91 3.55
C ARG A 111 -29.62 -3.75 3.99
N LYS A 112 -29.55 -4.42 5.15
CA LYS A 112 -30.64 -5.25 5.69
C LYS A 112 -31.96 -4.49 5.51
N ARG A 113 -32.76 -4.89 4.53
CA ARG A 113 -34.08 -4.30 4.28
C ARG A 113 -34.96 -4.71 5.47
N ARG A 114 -35.53 -3.74 6.18
CA ARG A 114 -36.61 -4.00 7.15
C ARG A 114 -37.75 -4.74 6.44
N PRO A 115 -38.37 -5.75 7.06
CA PRO A 115 -39.49 -6.45 6.45
C PRO A 115 -40.71 -5.53 6.33
N ALA A 116 -41.40 -5.58 5.19
CA ALA A 116 -42.58 -4.78 4.88
C ALA A 116 -43.82 -5.30 5.62
N PRO A 117 -44.76 -4.42 6.02
CA PRO A 117 -45.99 -4.84 6.70
C PRO A 117 -46.98 -5.52 5.75
N ALA A 118 -47.72 -6.49 6.28
CA ALA A 118 -48.71 -7.31 5.59
C ALA A 118 -49.89 -6.49 5.04
N SER A 119 -50.37 -6.87 3.86
CA SER A 119 -51.46 -6.25 3.12
C SER A 119 -52.83 -6.40 3.82
N CYS A 120 -53.55 -5.30 4.05
CA CYS A 120 -54.97 -5.34 4.38
C CYS A 120 -55.83 -5.26 3.10
N SER A 121 -56.70 -6.24 2.92
CA SER A 121 -57.79 -6.25 1.94
C SER A 121 -58.93 -5.32 2.39
N GLY A 122 -59.45 -4.50 1.47
CA GLY A 122 -60.68 -3.71 1.66
C GLY A 122 -61.68 -4.03 0.55
N PRO A 123 -63.00 -4.07 0.82
CA PRO A 123 -64.02 -4.44 -0.16
C PRO A 123 -64.43 -3.25 -1.07
N PRO A 124 -65.05 -3.51 -2.25
CA PRO A 124 -65.30 -2.48 -3.27
C PRO A 124 -66.54 -1.60 -2.98
N PRO A 125 -66.64 -0.40 -3.59
CA PRO A 125 -67.61 0.62 -3.21
C PRO A 125 -69.02 0.39 -3.78
N GLY A 126 -70.03 0.62 -2.93
CA GLY A 126 -71.45 0.67 -3.27
C GLY A 126 -71.95 2.09 -3.58
N SER A 127 -72.94 2.16 -4.46
CA SER A 127 -73.59 3.31 -5.10
C SER A 127 -74.11 4.43 -4.17
N PRO A 128 -74.30 5.67 -4.68
CA PRO A 128 -74.61 6.85 -3.87
C PRO A 128 -76.11 6.98 -3.51
N PRO A 129 -76.46 7.56 -2.34
CA PRO A 129 -77.83 7.98 -2.07
C PRO A 129 -78.13 9.37 -2.67
N THR A 130 -79.26 9.43 -3.36
CA THR A 130 -79.99 10.61 -3.78
C THR A 130 -80.56 11.36 -2.57
N ALA A 131 -80.33 12.68 -2.50
CA ALA A 131 -81.08 13.58 -1.62
C ALA A 131 -81.79 14.62 -2.47
N SER A 132 -83.12 14.54 -2.45
CA SER A 132 -84.06 15.46 -3.08
C SER A 132 -84.48 16.51 -2.06
N SER A 133 -84.46 17.77 -2.50
CA SER A 133 -85.38 18.89 -2.17
C SER A 133 -85.75 19.20 -0.71
N SER A 134 -85.51 20.46 -0.30
CA SER A 134 -86.44 21.38 0.41
C SER A 134 -85.61 22.48 1.10
N ASN A 135 -85.57 23.76 0.71
CA ASN A 135 -86.56 24.85 0.61
C ASN A 135 -86.30 25.94 1.68
N ALA A 136 -86.69 27.18 1.35
CA ALA A 136 -86.95 28.36 2.20
C ALA A 136 -85.77 29.29 2.59
N TYR A 137 -85.44 30.26 1.74
CA TYR A 137 -85.88 31.68 1.79
C TYR A 137 -85.09 32.52 0.77
#